data_AF-A0A1I9YPK1-F1
#
_entry.id   AF-A0A1I9YPK1-F1
#
_cell.length_a   1.000
_cell.length_b   1.000
_cell.length_c   1.000
_cell.angle_alpha   90.00
_cell.angle_beta   90.00
_cell.angle_gamma   90.00
#
_symmetry.space_group_name_H-M   'P 1'
#
loop_
_entity.id
_entity.type
_entity.pdbx_description
1 polymer ?
#
loop_
_entity_poly.entity_id
_entity_poly.type
_entity_poly.pdbx_seq_one_letter_code
_entity_poly.pdbx_strand_id
1 'polypeptide(L)'
;MESTGSLYAWEFEKEGRALKVAPSGPLTFNEPGPMLQAAVDGLGVAYVLEHEAAPHVETGRLVRILDDWCPPFAGFFLYYPSRKQVSPVLAALVKRLRAQ
;
A
#
# COMPACT_ATOMS: atom_id res chain seq x y z
N MET A 1 -23.55 -5.04 -4.68
CA MET A 1 -22.44 -5.35 -3.77
C MET A 1 -22.16 -4.07 -3.03
N GLU A 2 -22.84 -3.89 -1.90
CA GLU A 2 -22.74 -2.68 -1.09
C GLU A 2 -21.39 -2.72 -0.38
N SER A 3 -20.51 -1.75 -0.68
CA SER A 3 -19.30 -1.57 0.13
C SER A 3 -19.75 -1.11 1.50
N THR A 4 -19.34 -1.79 2.56
CA THR A 4 -19.76 -1.55 3.95
C THR A 4 -19.37 -0.18 4.54
N GLY A 5 -18.91 0.78 3.71
CA GLY A 5 -18.51 2.12 4.13
C GLY A 5 -17.38 2.16 5.16
N SER A 6 -16.79 1.00 5.47
CA SER A 6 -15.80 0.85 6.53
C SER A 6 -14.43 1.26 6.01
N LEU A 7 -13.77 2.15 6.74
CA LEU A 7 -12.41 2.57 6.44
C LEU A 7 -11.44 1.42 6.72
N TYR A 8 -10.44 1.28 5.85
CA TYR A 8 -9.38 0.30 6.06
C TYR A 8 -8.62 0.61 7.36
N ALA A 9 -8.60 -0.37 8.28
CA ALA A 9 -7.81 -0.27 9.49
C ALA A 9 -6.34 -0.47 9.13
N TRP A 10 -5.49 0.50 9.49
CA TRP A 10 -4.05 0.42 9.28
C TRP A 10 -3.47 -0.73 10.09
N GLU A 11 -2.63 -1.52 9.46
CA GLU A 11 -2.04 -2.72 10.06
C GLU A 11 -0.55 -2.48 10.25
N PHE A 12 -0.09 -2.72 11.48
CA PHE A 12 1.30 -2.55 11.90
C PHE A 12 1.73 -3.82 12.62
N GLU A 13 3.02 -4.16 12.54
CA GLU A 13 3.58 -5.30 13.26
C GLU A 13 5.00 -4.99 13.72
N LYS A 14 5.31 -5.32 14.97
CA LYS A 14 6.69 -5.28 15.48
C LYS A 14 6.96 -6.51 16.33
N GLU A 15 8.00 -7.26 15.99
CA GLU A 15 8.44 -8.44 16.78
C GLU A 15 7.29 -9.44 17.06
N GLY A 16 6.46 -9.71 16.04
CA GLY A 16 5.30 -10.60 16.15
C GLY A 16 4.08 -10.01 16.86
N ARG A 17 4.15 -8.74 17.29
CA ARG A 17 3.01 -8.01 17.86
C ARG A 17 2.30 -7.22 16.79
N ALA A 18 1.10 -7.67 16.43
CA ALA A 18 0.21 -6.95 15.53
C ALA A 18 -0.52 -5.80 16.24
N LEU A 19 -0.71 -4.69 15.53
CA LEU A 19 -1.50 -3.53 15.93
C LEU A 19 -2.39 -3.11 14.76
N LYS A 20 -3.69 -2.93 15.05
CA LYS A 20 -4.64 -2.36 14.08
C LYS A 20 -5.12 -1.02 14.57
N VAL A 21 -5.04 -0.01 13.70
CA VAL A 21 -5.46 1.36 13.98
C VAL A 21 -6.58 1.72 13.03
N ALA A 22 -7.75 2.07 13.56
CA ALA A 22 -8.80 2.71 12.79
C ALA A 22 -8.65 4.23 12.93
N PRO A 23 -7.97 4.91 11.99
CA PRO A 23 -7.80 6.36 12.08
C PRO A 23 -9.17 7.05 12.01
N SER A 24 -9.35 8.06 12.86
CA SER A 24 -10.48 8.97 12.80
C SER A 24 -9.95 10.33 12.34
N GLY A 25 -10.59 10.92 11.33
CA GLY A 25 -10.17 12.19 10.78
C GLY A 25 -11.24 12.82 9.87
N PRO A 26 -11.15 14.12 9.63
CA PRO A 26 -12.11 14.85 8.80
C PRO A 26 -11.91 14.58 7.29
N LEU A 27 -10.77 14.00 6.91
CA LEU A 27 -10.40 13.70 5.54
C LEU A 27 -10.29 12.19 5.37
N THR A 28 -10.96 11.67 4.34
CA THR A 28 -10.90 10.26 3.94
C THR A 28 -10.69 10.21 2.44
N PHE A 29 -9.77 9.36 2.01
CA PHE A 29 -9.41 9.18 0.61
C PHE A 29 -9.35 7.70 0.28
N ASN A 30 -9.56 7.38 -0.99
CA ASN A 30 -9.46 6.03 -1.54
C ASN A 30 -8.34 5.89 -2.59
N GLU A 31 -7.57 6.96 -2.83
CA GLU A 31 -6.50 7.03 -3.82
C GLU A 31 -5.22 7.62 -3.17
N PRO A 32 -4.02 7.07 -3.43
CA PRO A 32 -2.78 7.51 -2.79
C PRO A 32 -2.36 8.94 -3.10
N GLY A 33 -2.65 9.45 -4.31
CA GLY A 33 -2.26 10.80 -4.73
C GLY A 33 -2.80 11.90 -3.81
N PRO A 34 -4.13 12.01 -3.63
CA PRO A 34 -4.72 12.94 -2.67
C PRO A 34 -4.28 12.73 -1.22
N MET A 35 -4.06 11.47 -0.80
CA MET A 35 -3.55 11.16 0.54
C MET A 35 -2.18 11.77 0.79
N LEU A 36 -1.26 11.58 -0.17
CA LEU A 36 0.10 12.11 -0.11
C LEU A 36 0.10 13.64 -0.14
N GLN A 37 -0.70 14.25 -1.02
CA GLN A 37 -0.78 15.71 -1.09
C GLN A 37 -1.30 16.30 0.22
N ALA A 38 -2.33 15.72 0.83
CA ALA A 38 -2.85 16.17 2.12
C ALA A 38 -1.79 16.06 3.24
N ALA A 39 -0.99 14.99 3.24
CA ALA A 39 0.12 14.84 4.18
C ALA A 39 1.23 15.88 3.95
N VAL A 40 1.59 16.16 2.70
CA VAL A 40 2.57 17.19 2.31
C VAL A 40 2.10 18.58 2.73
N ASP A 41 0.79 18.85 2.63
CA ASP A 41 0.17 20.11 3.06
C ASP A 41 0.01 20.20 4.59
N GLY A 42 0.46 19.20 5.34
CA GLY A 42 0.45 19.20 6.81
C GLY A 42 -0.91 18.87 7.44
N LEU A 43 -1.82 18.26 6.69
CA LEU A 43 -3.18 17.97 7.14
C LEU A 43 -3.30 16.66 7.93
N GLY A 44 -2.22 15.88 8.06
CA GLY A 44 -2.19 14.65 8.86
C GLY A 44 -1.13 13.65 8.42
N VAL A 45 -1.41 12.37 8.72
CA VAL A 45 -0.56 11.21 8.37
C VAL A 45 -1.23 10.41 7.25
N ALA A 46 -0.44 9.92 6.31
CA ALA A 46 -0.90 9.02 5.25
C ALA A 46 -0.30 7.63 5.41
N TYR A 47 -1.13 6.60 5.25
CA TYR A 47 -0.72 5.20 5.17
C TYR A 47 -0.76 4.75 3.71
N VAL A 48 0.41 4.68 3.08
CA VAL A 48 0.58 4.45 1.63
C VAL A 48 1.77 3.53 1.38
N LEU A 49 1.93 3.07 0.13
CA LEU A 49 3.09 2.26 -0.23
C LEU A 49 4.36 3.12 -0.26
N GLU A 50 5.48 2.51 0.16
CA GLU A 50 6.77 3.20 0.27
C GLU A 50 7.20 3.89 -1.03
N HIS A 51 7.03 3.22 -2.18
CA HIS A 51 7.42 3.77 -3.48
C HIS A 51 6.63 5.02 -3.89
N GLU A 52 5.41 5.19 -3.37
CA GLU A 52 4.58 6.37 -3.65
C GLU A 52 5.04 7.57 -2.82
N ALA A 53 5.44 7.33 -1.57
CA ALA A 53 5.95 8.35 -0.67
C ALA A 53 7.43 8.71 -0.92
N ALA A 54 8.21 7.80 -1.51
CA ALA A 54 9.66 7.94 -1.69
C ALA A 54 10.09 9.31 -2.25
N PRO A 55 9.49 9.86 -3.32
CA PRO A 55 9.90 11.17 -3.85
C PRO A 55 9.72 12.33 -2.85
N HIS A 56 8.76 12.23 -1.94
CA HIS A 56 8.50 13.24 -0.92
C HIS A 56 9.40 13.05 0.32
N VAL A 57 9.73 11.81 0.66
CA VAL A 57 10.67 11.49 1.74
C VAL A 57 12.09 11.87 1.37
N GLU A 58 12.53 11.54 0.16
CA GLU A 58 13.87 11.88 -0.35
C GLU A 58 14.10 13.39 -0.42
N THR A 59 13.04 14.16 -0.70
CA THR A 59 13.09 15.63 -0.72
C THR A 59 12.86 16.28 0.65
N GLY A 60 12.67 15.48 1.71
CA GLY A 60 12.44 15.96 3.07
C GLY A 60 11.07 16.63 3.30
N ARG A 61 10.15 16.53 2.32
CA ARG A 61 8.78 17.06 2.45
C ARG A 61 7.89 16.17 3.31
N LEU A 62 8.18 14.88 3.34
CA LEU A 62 7.58 13.91 4.26
C LEU A 62 8.67 13.22 5.06
N VAL A 63 8.29 12.69 6.22
CA VAL A 63 9.13 11.82 7.04
C VAL A 63 8.37 10.54 7.32
N ARG A 64 9.06 9.40 7.27
CA ARG A 64 8.50 8.12 7.69
C ARG A 64 8.40 8.09 9.21
N ILE A 65 7.27 7.63 9.72
CA ILE A 65 7.04 7.38 11.14
C ILE A 65 6.63 5.91 11.32
N LEU A 66 6.86 5.36 12.51
CA LEU A 66 6.58 3.95 12.83
C LEU A 66 7.30 2.95 11.89
N ASP A 67 8.49 3.31 11.41
CA ASP A 67 9.27 2.49 10.48
C ASP A 67 9.58 1.09 11.05
N ASP A 68 9.83 1.04 12.36
CA ASP A 68 10.08 -0.19 13.13
C ASP A 68 8.84 -1.08 13.32
N TRP A 69 7.66 -0.60 12.92
CA TRP A 69 6.39 -1.32 12.94
C TRP A 69 5.88 -1.72 11.55
N CYS A 70 6.68 -1.48 10.49
CA CYS A 70 6.32 -1.74 9.11
C CYS A 70 7.27 -2.77 8.48
N PRO A 71 7.16 -4.06 8.83
CA PRO A 71 8.00 -5.08 8.24
C PRO A 71 7.71 -5.21 6.73
N PRO A 72 8.71 -5.60 5.92
CA PRO A 72 8.48 -5.86 4.50
C PRO A 72 7.39 -6.92 4.29
N PHE A 73 6.44 -6.65 3.40
CA PHE A 73 5.46 -7.64 2.98
C PHE A 73 5.94 -8.38 1.72
N ALA A 74 5.32 -9.52 1.42
CA ALA A 74 5.70 -10.39 0.30
C ALA A 74 5.55 -9.77 -1.11
N GLY A 75 5.13 -8.50 -1.19
CA GLY A 75 4.89 -7.80 -2.44
C GLY A 75 3.57 -8.19 -3.11
N PHE A 76 3.50 -7.91 -4.40
CA PHE A 76 2.32 -8.18 -5.22
C PHE A 76 2.31 -9.61 -5.75
N PHE A 77 1.13 -10.20 -5.84
CA PHE A 77 0.92 -11.53 -6.40
C PHE A 77 0.20 -11.44 -7.75
N LEU A 78 0.65 -12.24 -8.72
CA LEU A 78 -0.06 -12.42 -9.99
C LEU A 78 -1.13 -13.50 -9.83
N TYR A 79 -2.40 -13.09 -9.85
CA TYR A 79 -3.55 -14.00 -9.83
C TYR A 79 -4.12 -14.20 -11.23
N TYR A 80 -4.34 -15.46 -11.62
CA TYR A 80 -5.02 -15.82 -12.86
C TYR A 80 -5.81 -17.14 -12.69
N PRO A 81 -6.96 -17.31 -13.35
CA PRO A 81 -7.97 -18.31 -12.94
C PRO A 81 -7.57 -19.78 -13.08
N SER A 82 -6.63 -20.10 -13.97
CA SER A 82 -6.22 -21.48 -14.22
C SER A 82 -4.73 -21.59 -14.50
N ARG A 83 -4.08 -22.56 -13.85
CA ARG A 83 -2.69 -22.95 -14.12
C ARG A 83 -2.57 -24.07 -15.15
N LYS A 84 -3.67 -24.74 -15.52
CA LYS A 84 -3.65 -25.94 -16.39
C LYS A 84 -3.64 -25.63 -17.89
N GLN A 85 -4.25 -24.52 -18.30
CA GLN A 85 -4.35 -24.10 -19.71
C GLN A 85 -3.98 -22.62 -19.85
N VAL A 86 -2.77 -22.25 -19.42
CA VAL A 86 -2.26 -20.89 -19.60
C VAL A 86 -1.93 -20.70 -21.08
N SER A 87 -2.54 -19.70 -21.74
CA SER A 87 -2.21 -19.40 -23.14
C SER A 87 -0.73 -18.99 -23.26
N PRO A 88 -0.07 -19.24 -24.41
CA PRO A 88 1.33 -18.84 -24.61
C PRO A 88 1.58 -17.34 -24.35
N VAL A 89 0.61 -16.49 -24.69
CA VAL A 89 0.66 -15.05 -24.45
C VAL A 89 0.68 -14.72 -22.97
N LEU A 90 -0.23 -15.33 -22.17
CA LEU A 90 -0.26 -15.12 -20.73
C LEU A 90 1.01 -15.69 -20.06
N ALA A 91 1.51 -16.83 -20.51
CA ALA A 91 2.76 -17.39 -20.01
C ALA A 91 3.96 -16.47 -20.27
N ALA A 92 4.06 -15.90 -21.47
CA ALA A 92 5.09 -14.92 -21.82
C ALA A 92 4.98 -13.65 -20.95
N LEU A 93 3.77 -13.14 -20.73
CA LEU A 93 3.51 -11.99 -19.87
C LEU A 93 3.91 -12.28 -18.41
N VAL A 94 3.46 -13.40 -17.83
CA VAL A 94 3.81 -13.80 -16.45
C VAL A 94 5.32 -13.95 -16.31
N LYS A 95 6.00 -14.54 -17.29
CA LYS A 95 7.46 -14.66 -17.30
C LYS A 95 8.13 -13.28 -17.28
N ARG A 96 7.63 -12.33 -18.07
CA ARG A 96 8.18 -10.96 -18.12
C ARG A 96 7.99 -10.21 -16.81
N LEU A 97 6.82 -10.33 -16.19
CA LEU A 97 6.46 -9.64 -14.95
C LEU A 97 7.17 -10.23 -13.72
N ARG A 98 7.56 -11.51 -13.74
CA ARG A 98 8.38 -12.15 -12.69
C ARG A 98 9.87 -11.83 -12.76
N ALA A 99 10.34 -11.30 -13.89
CA ALA A 99 11.75 -11.00 -14.13
C ALA A 99 12.09 -9.51 -13.89
N GLN A 100 11.13 -8.73 -13.40
CA GLN A 100 11.34 -7.39 -12.84
C GLN A 100 11.45 -7.52 -11.32
#